data_AF-A0AAU3G4N6-F1
#
_entry.id   AF-A0AAU3G4N6-F1
#
_cell.length_a   1.000
_cell.length_b   1.000
_cell.length_c   1.000
_cell.angle_alpha   90.00
_cell.angle_beta   90.00
_cell.angle_gamma   90.00
#
_symmetry.space_group_name_H-M   'P 1'
#
loop_
_entity.id
_entity.type
_entity.pdbx_description
1 polymer ?
#
loop_
_entity_poly.entity_id
_entity_poly.type
_entity_poly.pdbx_seq_one_letter_code
_entity_poly.pdbx_strand_id
1 'polypeptide(L)'
;MSDIWSNVITAFTGLGGVGLGGWIASRVERVKADLARSTAEIDRRRALYVEFLREAQGHFRHLRRSQLYYANGAPEDAKAKEIIDRGSETLMSFQVAYAAVAIGGSAPARAAADEVYAVSGGINDLLSTSILSRNPKLASGPQMDTALAELTDGILAFITVTRDELARDEGSIGQKDSNALDGRSPRTA
;
A
#
# COMPACT_ATOMS: atom_id res chain seq x y z
N MET A 1 18.41 -2.92 -16.52
CA MET A 1 17.69 -2.88 -15.22
C MET A 1 17.53 -1.44 -14.69
N SER A 2 17.60 -0.39 -15.54
CA SER A 2 17.54 1.03 -15.13
C SER A 2 16.17 1.70 -15.23
N ASP A 3 15.16 1.06 -15.85
CA ASP A 3 14.01 1.82 -16.36
C ASP A 3 12.78 1.84 -15.43
N ILE A 4 12.65 0.85 -14.54
CA ILE A 4 11.49 0.76 -13.64
C ILE A 4 11.51 1.88 -12.59
N TRP A 5 12.69 2.16 -12.01
CA TRP A 5 12.85 3.23 -11.02
C TRP A 5 12.73 4.63 -11.62
N SER A 6 13.17 4.80 -12.87
CA SER A 6 13.07 6.07 -13.58
C SER A 6 11.62 6.41 -13.92
N ASN A 7 10.81 5.43 -14.33
CA ASN A 7 9.39 5.63 -14.63
C ASN A 7 8.56 5.95 -13.38
N VAL A 8 8.87 5.30 -12.25
CA VAL A 8 8.22 5.56 -10.95
C VAL A 8 8.53 6.99 -10.49
N ILE A 9 9.81 7.39 -10.47
CA ILE A 9 10.22 8.74 -10.07
C ILE A 9 9.63 9.81 -11.01
N THR A 10 9.60 9.54 -12.32
CA THR A 10 9.04 10.47 -13.33
C THR A 10 7.52 10.66 -13.16
N ALA A 11 6.78 9.58 -12.85
CA ALA A 11 5.35 9.65 -12.55
C ALA A 11 5.06 10.49 -11.29
N PHE A 12 5.94 10.46 -10.29
CA PHE A 12 5.80 11.24 -9.05
C PHE A 12 6.24 12.70 -9.19
N THR A 13 7.21 13.03 -10.06
CA THR A 13 7.64 14.42 -10.30
C THR A 13 6.64 15.27 -11.09
N GLY A 14 5.70 14.65 -11.81
CA GLY A 14 4.71 15.36 -12.63
C GLY A 14 3.60 16.08 -11.85
N LEU A 15 3.43 15.80 -10.55
CA LEU A 15 2.28 16.26 -9.75
C LEU A 15 2.55 17.45 -8.80
N GLY A 16 3.68 18.14 -8.96
CA GLY A 16 3.86 19.51 -8.44
C GLY A 16 4.15 19.65 -6.94
N GLY A 17 5.32 20.19 -6.63
CA GLY A 17 5.66 20.67 -5.29
C GLY A 17 7.13 20.40 -4.95
N VAL A 18 7.95 21.46 -4.94
CA VAL A 18 9.41 21.42 -4.72
C VAL A 18 9.81 20.80 -3.37
N GLY A 19 8.86 20.58 -2.44
CA GLY A 19 9.08 19.85 -1.18
C GLY A 19 8.70 18.36 -1.18
N LEU A 20 7.76 17.92 -2.02
CA LEU A 20 7.23 16.55 -2.00
C LEU A 20 8.15 15.56 -2.71
N GLY A 21 8.80 15.98 -3.80
CA GLY A 21 9.77 15.14 -4.50
C GLY A 21 10.95 14.72 -3.62
N GLY A 22 11.44 15.62 -2.77
CA GLY A 22 12.51 15.32 -1.81
C GLY A 22 12.08 14.34 -0.71
N TRP A 23 10.84 14.43 -0.23
CA TRP A 23 10.30 13.50 0.76
C TRP A 23 10.08 12.09 0.18
N ILE A 24 9.51 12.00 -1.03
CA ILE A 24 9.33 10.73 -1.76
C ILE A 24 10.69 10.10 -2.06
N ALA A 25 11.64 10.88 -2.59
CA ALA A 25 13.00 10.40 -2.87
C ALA A 25 13.69 9.89 -1.60
N SER A 26 13.56 10.62 -0.48
CA SER A 26 14.14 10.19 0.81
C SER A 26 13.52 8.89 1.32
N ARG A 27 12.23 8.66 1.07
CA ARG A 27 11.53 7.44 1.49
C ARG A 27 11.91 6.25 0.60
N VAL A 28 12.02 6.47 -0.69
CA VAL A 28 12.55 5.50 -1.67
C VAL A 28 14.00 5.13 -1.33
N GLU A 29 14.85 6.10 -1.01
CA GLU A 29 16.24 5.85 -0.62
C GLU A 29 16.35 5.10 0.72
N ARG A 30 15.47 5.36 1.69
CA ARG A 30 15.40 4.55 2.93
C ARG A 30 15.01 3.10 2.64
N VAL A 31 13.97 2.89 1.83
CA VAL A 31 13.55 1.54 1.40
C VAL A 31 14.71 0.84 0.69
N LYS A 32 15.43 1.51 -0.22
CA LYS A 32 16.63 0.98 -0.89
C LYS A 32 17.78 0.66 0.09
N ALA A 33 18.03 1.53 1.07
CA ALA A 33 19.11 1.36 2.05
C ALA A 33 18.81 0.24 3.06
N ASP A 34 17.55 0.01 3.40
CA ASP A 34 17.10 -1.13 4.22
C ASP A 34 17.10 -2.42 3.38
N LEU A 35 16.75 -2.32 2.09
CA LEU A 35 16.90 -3.38 1.07
C LEU A 35 18.33 -3.91 0.98
N ALA A 36 19.31 -3.01 1.01
CA ALA A 36 20.73 -3.33 0.88
C ALA A 36 21.32 -3.95 2.16
N ARG A 37 20.62 -3.85 3.29
CA ARG A 37 21.07 -4.32 4.61
C ARG A 37 20.42 -5.66 5.03
N SER A 38 19.32 -6.08 4.43
CA SER A 38 18.68 -7.37 4.72
C SER A 38 19.29 -8.50 3.88
N THR A 39 19.93 -9.46 4.55
CA THR A 39 20.40 -10.72 3.93
C THR A 39 19.30 -11.77 3.77
N ALA A 40 18.08 -11.53 4.26
CA ALA A 40 16.95 -12.44 4.14
C ALA A 40 15.79 -11.80 3.34
N GLU A 41 15.56 -12.29 2.12
CA GLU A 41 14.51 -11.86 1.20
C GLU A 41 13.08 -11.90 1.85
N ILE A 42 12.90 -12.76 2.86
CA ILE A 42 11.65 -12.86 3.64
C ILE A 42 11.45 -11.64 4.53
N ASP A 43 12.48 -11.20 5.27
CA ASP A 43 12.39 -10.03 6.15
C ASP A 43 12.15 -8.76 5.35
N ARG A 44 12.74 -8.69 4.15
CA ARG A 44 12.49 -7.62 3.17
C ARG A 44 11.02 -7.59 2.75
N ARG A 45 10.46 -8.71 2.27
CA ARG A 45 9.04 -8.76 1.86
C ARG A 45 8.09 -8.47 3.02
N ARG A 46 8.38 -8.99 4.21
CA ARG A 46 7.63 -8.70 5.43
C ARG A 46 7.58 -7.19 5.71
N ALA A 47 8.70 -6.48 5.63
CA ALA A 47 8.73 -5.04 5.84
C ALA A 47 7.87 -4.27 4.83
N LEU A 48 7.96 -4.64 3.53
CA LEU A 48 7.16 -4.03 2.46
C LEU A 48 5.66 -4.24 2.67
N TYR A 49 5.26 -5.46 3.01
CA TYR A 49 3.86 -5.83 3.23
C TYR A 49 3.28 -5.10 4.46
N VAL A 50 4.06 -4.98 5.54
CA VAL A 50 3.66 -4.24 6.75
C VAL A 50 3.50 -2.75 6.46
N GLU A 51 4.42 -2.13 5.70
CA GLU A 51 4.30 -0.71 5.35
C GLU A 51 3.05 -0.47 4.49
N PHE A 52 2.82 -1.30 3.47
CA PHE A 52 1.62 -1.20 2.63
C PHE A 52 0.34 -1.29 3.45
N LEU A 53 0.23 -2.28 4.34
CA LEU A 53 -0.95 -2.44 5.20
C LEU A 53 -1.17 -1.25 6.13
N ARG A 54 -0.09 -0.71 6.69
CA ARG A 54 -0.18 0.47 7.57
C ARG A 54 -0.75 1.67 6.82
N GLU A 55 -0.25 1.94 5.63
CA GLU A 55 -0.72 3.07 4.80
C GLU A 55 -2.14 2.82 4.27
N ALA A 56 -2.46 1.60 3.82
CA ALA A 56 -3.81 1.22 3.37
C ALA A 56 -4.85 1.44 4.48
N GLN A 57 -4.55 1.01 5.70
CA GLN A 57 -5.44 1.23 6.86
C GLN A 57 -5.52 2.71 7.26
N GLY A 58 -4.45 3.47 7.10
CA GLY A 58 -4.45 4.92 7.28
C GLY A 58 -5.40 5.60 6.29
N HIS A 59 -5.30 5.21 5.03
CA HIS A 59 -6.14 5.71 3.95
C HIS A 59 -7.61 5.35 4.17
N PHE A 60 -7.92 4.07 4.43
CA PHE A 60 -9.26 3.62 4.77
C PHE A 60 -9.89 4.44 5.91
N ARG A 61 -9.15 4.65 7.01
CA ARG A 61 -9.63 5.46 8.14
C ARG A 61 -9.94 6.90 7.74
N HIS A 62 -9.10 7.50 6.90
CA HIS A 62 -9.36 8.83 6.36
C HIS A 62 -10.64 8.82 5.51
N LEU A 63 -10.73 7.93 4.52
CA LEU A 63 -11.86 7.83 3.59
C LEU A 63 -13.18 7.60 4.34
N ARG A 64 -13.21 6.68 5.30
CA ARG A 64 -14.38 6.39 6.14
C ARG A 64 -14.79 7.59 6.99
N ARG A 65 -13.82 8.32 7.55
CA ARG A 65 -14.11 9.53 8.35
C ARG A 65 -14.67 10.63 7.48
N SER A 66 -14.11 10.83 6.29
CA SER A 66 -14.59 11.79 5.30
C SER A 66 -16.03 11.47 4.92
N GLN A 67 -16.35 10.22 4.58
CA GLN A 67 -17.73 9.79 4.31
C GLN A 67 -18.69 10.14 5.45
N LEU A 68 -18.31 9.87 6.71
CA LEU A 68 -19.14 10.21 7.87
C LEU A 68 -19.36 11.72 8.01
N TYR A 69 -18.38 12.56 7.68
CA TYR A 69 -18.58 14.01 7.65
C TYR A 69 -19.65 14.38 6.62
N TYR A 70 -19.58 13.86 5.39
CA TYR A 70 -20.57 14.14 4.33
C TYR A 70 -21.96 13.60 4.64
N ALA A 71 -22.06 12.44 5.31
CA ALA A 71 -23.33 11.88 5.73
C ALA A 71 -24.07 12.76 6.75
N ASN A 72 -23.33 13.58 7.52
CA ASN A 72 -23.89 14.52 8.49
C ASN A 72 -24.12 15.93 7.92
N GLY A 73 -23.86 16.15 6.63
CA GLY A 73 -24.02 17.43 5.96
C GLY A 73 -22.79 17.84 5.16
N ALA A 74 -22.92 18.88 4.33
CA ALA A 74 -21.78 19.41 3.60
C ALA A 74 -20.80 20.07 4.60
N PRO A 75 -19.51 19.67 4.61
CA PRO A 75 -18.52 20.34 5.45
C PRO A 75 -18.32 21.78 4.98
N GLU A 76 -18.02 22.67 5.92
CA GLU A 76 -17.61 24.03 5.64
C GLU A 76 -16.35 24.06 4.76
N ASP A 77 -16.15 25.12 3.98
CA ASP A 77 -15.06 25.22 2.99
C ASP A 77 -13.67 24.95 3.60
N ALA A 78 -13.41 25.45 4.82
CA ALA A 78 -12.15 25.19 5.53
C ALA A 78 -11.97 23.69 5.86
N LYS A 79 -13.05 23.02 6.28
CA LYS A 79 -13.03 21.59 6.61
C LYS A 79 -12.94 20.72 5.35
N ALA A 80 -13.62 21.11 4.27
CA ALA A 80 -13.52 20.45 2.98
C ALA A 80 -12.08 20.50 2.45
N LYS A 81 -11.42 21.66 2.59
CA LYS A 81 -10.01 21.81 2.24
C LYS A 81 -9.09 20.91 3.08
N GLU A 82 -9.29 20.87 4.40
CA GLU A 82 -8.52 19.99 5.29
C GLU A 82 -8.70 18.51 4.91
N ILE A 83 -9.93 18.10 4.56
CA ILE A 83 -10.24 16.74 4.11
C ILE A 83 -9.46 16.42 2.82
N ILE A 84 -9.45 17.32 1.83
CA ILE A 84 -8.70 17.14 0.59
C ILE A 84 -7.21 17.05 0.88
N ASP A 85 -6.64 18.03 1.58
CA ASP A 85 -5.20 18.13 1.81
C ASP A 85 -4.70 16.86 2.53
N ARG A 86 -5.44 16.39 3.54
CA ARG A 86 -5.12 15.16 4.27
C ARG A 86 -5.33 13.89 3.46
N GLY A 87 -6.36 13.88 2.61
CA GLY A 87 -6.62 12.79 1.67
C GLY A 87 -5.48 12.63 0.67
N SER A 88 -5.04 13.74 0.06
CA SER A 88 -3.89 13.78 -0.85
C SER A 88 -2.60 13.28 -0.18
N GLU A 89 -2.28 13.74 1.04
CA GLU A 89 -1.10 13.28 1.78
C GLU A 89 -1.13 11.76 2.04
N THR A 90 -2.30 11.25 2.45
CA THR A 90 -2.47 9.83 2.78
C THR A 90 -2.41 8.96 1.51
N LEU A 91 -3.05 9.39 0.43
CA LEU A 91 -3.01 8.72 -0.86
C LEU A 91 -1.58 8.66 -1.42
N MET A 92 -0.81 9.74 -1.32
CA MET A 92 0.60 9.75 -1.73
C MET A 92 1.45 8.75 -0.93
N SER A 93 1.27 8.71 0.40
CA SER A 93 1.97 7.73 1.25
C SER A 93 1.62 6.30 0.85
N PHE A 94 0.35 6.05 0.56
CA PHE A 94 -0.14 4.75 0.14
C PHE A 94 0.38 4.34 -1.25
N GLN A 95 0.43 5.26 -2.21
CA GLN A 95 1.03 5.06 -3.53
C GLN A 95 2.49 4.63 -3.46
N VAL A 96 3.28 5.26 -2.58
CA VAL A 96 4.69 4.90 -2.38
C VAL A 96 4.81 3.47 -1.84
N ALA A 97 3.98 3.11 -0.85
CA ALA A 97 3.98 1.77 -0.29
C ALA A 97 3.53 0.71 -1.31
N TYR A 98 2.51 1.02 -2.13
CA TYR A 98 2.09 0.17 -3.25
C TYR A 98 3.24 -0.07 -4.23
N ALA A 99 3.94 0.99 -4.66
CA ALA A 99 5.06 0.86 -5.59
C ALA A 99 6.17 -0.03 -5.02
N ALA A 100 6.44 0.07 -3.72
CA ALA A 100 7.42 -0.77 -3.05
C ALA A 100 7.01 -2.27 -3.08
N VAL A 101 5.73 -2.58 -2.85
CA VAL A 101 5.19 -3.94 -3.01
C VAL A 101 5.20 -4.40 -4.47
N ALA A 102 4.88 -3.54 -5.42
CA ALA A 102 4.89 -3.89 -6.84
C ALA A 102 6.30 -4.27 -7.37
N ILE A 103 7.35 -3.71 -6.74
CA ILE A 103 8.75 -3.98 -7.08
C ILE A 103 9.33 -5.16 -6.30
N GLY A 104 9.08 -5.23 -5.00
CA GLY A 104 9.72 -6.18 -4.10
C GLY A 104 8.82 -7.30 -3.57
N GLY A 105 7.52 -7.25 -3.84
CA GLY A 105 6.55 -8.28 -3.49
C GLY A 105 6.49 -9.40 -4.52
N SER A 106 5.80 -10.48 -4.16
CA SER A 106 5.47 -11.57 -5.07
C SER A 106 4.42 -11.15 -6.11
N ALA A 107 4.19 -12.00 -7.12
CA ALA A 107 3.11 -11.78 -8.09
C ALA A 107 1.70 -11.79 -7.43
N PRO A 108 1.34 -12.74 -6.54
CA PRO A 108 0.05 -12.70 -5.86
C PRO A 108 -0.12 -11.48 -4.94
N ALA A 109 0.90 -11.12 -4.17
CA ALA A 109 0.83 -9.95 -3.29
C ALA A 109 0.71 -8.65 -4.11
N ARG A 110 1.40 -8.55 -5.24
CA ARG A 110 1.25 -7.43 -6.16
C ARG A 110 -0.17 -7.33 -6.71
N ALA A 111 -0.77 -8.44 -7.15
CA ALA A 111 -2.14 -8.44 -7.66
C ALA A 111 -3.15 -7.97 -6.59
N ALA A 112 -3.05 -8.50 -5.38
CA ALA A 112 -3.90 -8.07 -4.26
C ALA A 112 -3.67 -6.60 -3.88
N ALA A 113 -2.42 -6.12 -3.91
CA ALA A 113 -2.11 -4.71 -3.65
C ALA A 113 -2.68 -3.77 -4.72
N ASP A 114 -2.72 -4.23 -5.97
CA ASP A 114 -3.27 -3.49 -7.11
C ASP A 114 -4.78 -3.25 -6.97
N GLU A 115 -5.52 -4.28 -6.52
CA GLU A 115 -6.94 -4.15 -6.24
C GLU A 115 -7.21 -3.10 -5.14
N VAL A 116 -6.50 -3.18 -4.01
CA VAL A 116 -6.63 -2.20 -2.92
C VAL A 116 -6.27 -0.79 -3.41
N TYR A 117 -5.24 -0.67 -4.22
CA TYR A 117 -4.80 0.60 -4.78
C TYR A 117 -5.84 1.22 -5.73
N ALA A 118 -6.37 0.42 -6.66
CA ALA A 118 -7.37 0.86 -7.63
C ALA A 118 -8.67 1.31 -6.95
N VAL A 119 -9.19 0.50 -6.02
CA VAL A 119 -10.41 0.83 -5.26
C VAL A 119 -10.19 2.10 -4.44
N SER A 120 -9.05 2.21 -3.75
CA SER A 120 -8.70 3.41 -2.97
C SER A 120 -8.66 4.68 -3.83
N GLY A 121 -8.08 4.61 -5.02
CA GLY A 121 -8.04 5.72 -5.96
C GLY A 121 -9.44 6.17 -6.38
N GLY A 122 -10.30 5.21 -6.75
CA GLY A 122 -11.69 5.50 -7.13
C GLY A 122 -12.50 6.18 -6.01
N ILE A 123 -12.32 5.75 -4.75
CA ILE A 123 -12.96 6.39 -3.59
C ILE A 123 -12.47 7.84 -3.42
N ASN A 124 -11.17 8.07 -3.54
CA ASN A 124 -10.60 9.40 -3.39
C ASN A 124 -11.08 10.35 -4.51
N ASP A 125 -11.23 9.85 -5.73
CA ASP A 125 -11.80 10.61 -6.86
C ASP A 125 -13.27 10.96 -6.62
N LEU A 126 -14.06 10.02 -6.07
CA LEU A 126 -15.45 10.27 -5.67
C LEU A 126 -15.53 11.37 -4.58
N LEU A 127 -14.66 11.32 -3.57
CA LEU A 127 -14.57 12.37 -2.54
C LEU A 127 -14.22 13.72 -3.13
N SER A 128 -13.17 13.77 -3.95
CA SER A 128 -12.70 15.01 -4.58
C SER A 128 -13.78 15.62 -5.47
N THR A 129 -14.45 14.79 -6.27
CA THR A 129 -15.57 15.20 -7.13
C THR A 129 -16.75 15.72 -6.30
N SER A 130 -17.10 15.05 -5.20
CA SER A 130 -18.15 15.49 -4.29
C SER A 130 -17.91 16.90 -3.76
N ILE A 131 -16.65 17.21 -3.42
CA ILE A 131 -16.24 18.54 -2.93
C ILE A 131 -16.32 19.59 -4.03
N LEU A 132 -15.66 19.33 -5.16
CA LEU A 132 -15.57 20.28 -6.26
C LEU A 132 -16.94 20.60 -6.88
N SER A 133 -17.84 19.62 -6.92
CA SER A 133 -19.22 19.80 -7.41
C SER A 133 -20.21 20.30 -6.34
N ARG A 134 -19.76 20.49 -5.09
CA ARG A 134 -20.63 20.81 -3.93
C ARG A 134 -21.81 19.86 -3.77
N ASN A 135 -21.63 18.59 -4.14
CA ASN A 135 -22.65 17.55 -4.07
C ASN A 135 -22.27 16.48 -3.05
N PRO A 136 -22.66 16.63 -1.76
CA PRO A 136 -22.26 15.72 -0.69
C PRO A 136 -22.79 14.29 -0.88
N LYS A 137 -23.86 14.10 -1.67
CA LYS A 137 -24.47 12.78 -1.89
C LYS A 137 -23.55 11.79 -2.62
N LEU A 138 -22.58 12.29 -3.39
CA LEU A 138 -21.56 11.45 -4.03
C LEU A 138 -20.62 10.81 -2.99
N ALA A 139 -20.26 11.58 -1.96
CA ALA A 139 -19.36 11.13 -0.90
C ALA A 139 -20.06 10.38 0.24
N SER A 140 -21.39 10.35 0.28
CA SER A 140 -22.18 9.71 1.35
C SER A 140 -23.28 8.77 0.83
N GLY A 141 -23.22 8.40 -0.45
CA GLY A 141 -24.23 7.58 -1.10
C GLY A 141 -23.88 6.09 -1.14
N PRO A 142 -24.81 5.24 -1.65
CA PRO A 142 -24.60 3.79 -1.74
C PRO A 142 -23.35 3.38 -2.51
N GLN A 143 -22.98 4.16 -3.53
CA GLN A 143 -21.75 3.93 -4.31
C GLN A 143 -20.50 4.02 -3.42
N MET A 144 -20.48 4.96 -2.48
CA MET A 144 -19.38 5.12 -1.54
C MET A 144 -19.33 3.96 -0.53
N ASP A 145 -20.50 3.53 -0.04
CA ASP A 145 -20.59 2.39 0.88
C ASP A 145 -20.08 1.10 0.23
N THR A 146 -20.49 0.83 -1.01
CA THR A 146 -20.00 -0.33 -1.78
C THR A 146 -18.48 -0.26 -1.96
N ALA A 147 -17.95 0.88 -2.38
CA ALA A 147 -16.51 1.02 -2.61
C ALA A 147 -15.69 0.85 -1.31
N LEU A 148 -16.19 1.33 -0.17
CA LEU A 148 -15.53 1.12 1.13
C LEU A 148 -15.60 -0.34 1.59
N ALA A 149 -16.67 -1.06 1.26
CA ALA A 149 -16.76 -2.50 1.50
C ALA A 149 -15.75 -3.26 0.62
N GLU A 150 -15.68 -2.96 -0.68
CA GLU A 150 -14.70 -3.52 -1.61
C GLU A 150 -13.26 -3.25 -1.16
N LEU A 151 -12.97 -2.05 -0.63
CA LEU A 151 -11.66 -1.72 -0.09
C LEU A 151 -11.34 -2.58 1.15
N THR A 152 -12.33 -2.81 2.00
CA THR A 152 -12.17 -3.67 3.20
C THR A 152 -11.83 -5.10 2.78
N ASP A 153 -12.59 -5.63 1.82
CA ASP A 153 -12.39 -6.98 1.30
C ASP A 153 -11.02 -7.13 0.63
N GLY A 154 -10.59 -6.15 -0.16
CA GLY A 154 -9.26 -6.13 -0.78
C GLY A 154 -8.13 -6.12 0.26
N ILE A 155 -8.26 -5.34 1.35
CA ILE A 155 -7.26 -5.33 2.43
C ILE A 155 -7.18 -6.70 3.11
N LEU A 156 -8.33 -7.35 3.36
CA LEU A 156 -8.37 -8.70 3.94
C LEU A 156 -7.76 -9.75 3.01
N ALA A 157 -8.01 -9.64 1.70
CA ALA A 157 -7.40 -10.50 0.70
C ALA A 157 -5.86 -10.35 0.69
N PHE A 158 -5.35 -9.12 0.73
CA PHE A 158 -3.91 -8.86 0.81
C PHE A 158 -3.28 -9.44 2.10
N ILE A 159 -3.94 -9.31 3.25
CA ILE A 159 -3.48 -9.93 4.51
C ILE A 159 -3.40 -11.45 4.37
N THR A 160 -4.39 -12.06 3.75
CA THR A 160 -4.45 -13.52 3.57
C THR A 160 -3.31 -14.00 2.67
N VAL A 161 -3.15 -13.38 1.50
CA VAL A 161 -2.07 -13.70 0.55
C VAL A 161 -0.70 -13.57 1.19
N THR A 162 -0.44 -12.45 1.88
CA THR A 162 0.89 -12.19 2.46
C THR A 162 1.21 -13.12 3.64
N ARG A 163 0.22 -13.53 4.44
CA ARG A 163 0.42 -14.53 5.50
C ARG A 163 0.78 -15.89 4.92
N ASP A 164 0.03 -16.35 3.93
CA ASP A 164 0.28 -17.63 3.28
C ASP A 164 1.67 -17.70 2.64
N GLU A 165 2.10 -16.61 2.00
CA GLU A 165 3.43 -16.52 1.39
C GLU A 165 4.55 -16.57 2.42
N LEU A 166 4.45 -15.77 3.48
CA LEU A 166 5.48 -15.74 4.52
C LEU A 166 5.59 -17.10 5.23
N ALA A 167 4.47 -17.80 5.44
CA ALA A 167 4.47 -19.14 6.04
C ALA A 167 5.09 -20.22 5.13
N ARG A 168 4.85 -20.16 3.81
CA ARG A 168 5.46 -21.09 2.84
C ARG A 168 6.97 -20.93 2.76
N ASP A 169 7.45 -19.69 2.81
CA ASP A 169 8.88 -19.40 2.72
C ASP A 169 9.63 -19.78 4.01
N GLU A 170 9.00 -19.64 5.19
CA GLU A 170 9.54 -20.13 6.47
C GLU A 170 9.63 -21.68 6.50
N GLY A 171 8.63 -22.39 5.98
CA GLY A 171 8.64 -23.86 5.89
C GLY A 171 9.70 -24.41 4.92
N SER A 172 9.99 -23.68 3.83
CA SER A 172 11.01 -24.06 2.85
C SER A 172 12.44 -23.98 3.40
N ILE A 173 12.72 -23.00 4.27
CA ILE A 173 14.01 -22.85 4.94
C ILE A 173 14.24 -23.98 5.94
N GLY A 174 13.25 -24.30 6.78
CA GLY A 174 13.36 -25.40 7.75
C GLY A 174 13.57 -26.79 7.11
N GLN A 175 13.06 -27.01 5.90
CA GLN A 175 13.22 -28.27 5.18
C GLN A 175 14.59 -28.40 4.49
N LYS A 176 15.19 -27.28 4.03
CA LYS A 176 16.56 -27.27 3.49
C LYS A 176 17.60 -27.54 4.57
N ASP A 177 17.43 -26.99 5.76
CA ASP A 177 18.36 -27.20 6.88
C ASP A 177 18.28 -28.63 7.42
N SER A 178 17.10 -29.25 7.39
CA SER A 178 16.90 -30.66 7.77
C SER A 178 17.56 -31.63 6.76
N ASN A 179 17.42 -31.38 5.45
CA ASN A 179 18.08 -32.20 4.43
C ASN A 179 19.62 -32.03 4.40
N ALA A 180 20.13 -30.88 4.85
CA ALA A 180 21.57 -30.67 4.98
C ALA A 180 22.18 -31.41 6.19
N LEU A 181 21.38 -31.72 7.20
CA LEU A 181 21.81 -32.46 8.40
C LEU A 181 21.74 -33.98 8.22
N ASP A 182 20.81 -34.49 7.40
CA ASP A 182 20.69 -35.93 7.09
C ASP A 182 21.67 -36.43 6.00
N GLY A 183 22.36 -35.53 5.29
CA GLY A 183 23.33 -35.85 4.24
C GLY A 183 24.73 -36.28 4.72
N ARG A 184 25.01 -36.32 6.04
CA ARG A 184 26.26 -36.88 6.57
C ARG A 184 26.10 -38.39 6.76
N SER A 185 26.41 -39.17 5.72
CA SER A 185 26.63 -40.60 5.87
C SER A 185 27.66 -40.88 6.98
N PRO A 186 27.41 -41.86 7.86
CA PRO A 186 28.39 -42.26 8.86
C PRO A 186 29.60 -42.85 8.14
N ARG A 187 30.76 -42.21 8.33
CA ARG A 187 32.04 -42.82 8.00
C ARG A 187 32.19 -44.07 8.85
N THR A 188 32.24 -45.20 8.15
CA THR A 188 32.65 -46.52 8.59
C THR A 188 33.80 -46.46 9.60
N ALA A 189 33.65 -47.21 10.69
CA ALA A 189 34.75 -47.79 11.45
C ALA A 189 34.51 -49.30 11.52
#